data_AF-A0A2W7U0S8-F1
#
_entry.id   AF-A0A2W7U0S8-F1
#
_cell.length_a   1.000
_cell.length_b   1.000
_cell.length_c   1.000
_cell.angle_alpha   90.00
_cell.angle_beta   90.00
_cell.angle_gamma   90.00
#
_symmetry.space_group_name_H-M   'P 1'
#
loop_
_entity.id
_entity.type
_entity.pdbx_description
1 polymer ?
#
loop_
_entity_poly.entity_id
_entity_poly.type
_entity_poly.pdbx_seq_one_letter_code
_entity_poly.pdbx_strand_id
1 'polypeptide(L)' 'MKDLLFTNWHVMRIFRLAFAVFLFAQAYYTNEWFFIAFGLFFFIQAVFNTGCGPKGCTIPKK' A
#
# COMPACT_ATOMS: atom_id res chain seq x y z
N MET A 1 -17.42 -5.32 -9.35
CA MET A 1 -16.16 -4.64 -8.95
C MET A 1 -16.37 -3.54 -7.92
N LYS A 2 -17.39 -3.62 -7.05
CA LYS A 2 -17.60 -2.64 -5.96
C LYS A 2 -17.21 -3.28 -4.61
N ASP A 3 -17.49 -4.56 -4.46
CA ASP A 3 -17.17 -5.34 -3.26
C ASP A 3 -15.67 -5.49 -2.99
N LEU A 4 -14.79 -5.47 -4.00
CA LEU A 4 -13.33 -5.52 -3.76
C LEU A 4 -12.76 -4.21 -3.17
N LEU A 5 -13.46 -3.08 -3.39
CA LEU A 5 -13.08 -1.78 -2.84
C LEU A 5 -13.60 -1.58 -1.42
N PHE A 6 -14.73 -2.21 -1.05
CA PHE A 6 -15.41 -2.02 0.23
C PHE A 6 -15.43 -3.26 1.15
N THR A 7 -15.12 -4.44 0.65
CA THR A 7 -15.06 -5.70 1.42
C THR A 7 -13.62 -6.20 1.45
N ASN A 8 -13.12 -6.58 2.64
CA ASN A 8 -11.72 -6.88 2.98
C ASN A 8 -10.78 -5.66 3.17
N TRP A 9 -11.25 -4.61 3.84
CA TRP A 9 -10.36 -3.59 4.42
C TRP A 9 -9.58 -4.18 5.60
N HIS A 10 -8.43 -4.79 5.29
CA HIS A 10 -7.50 -5.27 6.31
C HIS A 10 -6.63 -4.13 6.83
N VAL A 11 -6.29 -4.18 8.12
CA VAL A 11 -5.44 -3.19 8.81
C VAL A 11 -4.16 -2.87 8.04
N MET A 12 -3.52 -3.89 7.43
CA MET A 12 -2.31 -3.70 6.62
C MET A 12 -2.50 -2.84 5.37
N ARG A 13 -3.67 -2.90 4.72
CA ARG A 13 -3.97 -2.07 3.55
C ARG A 13 -4.09 -0.61 3.95
N ILE A 14 -4.79 -0.33 5.04
CA ILE A 14 -4.96 1.01 5.61
C ILE A 14 -3.60 1.58 6.03
N PHE A 15 -2.79 0.78 6.71
CA PHE A 15 -1.46 1.17 7.15
C PHE A 15 -0.56 1.56 5.97
N ARG A 16 -0.49 0.74 4.92
CA ARG A 16 0.28 1.06 3.70
C ARG A 16 -0.21 2.35 3.03
N LEU A 17 -1.52 2.57 2.98
CA LEU A 17 -2.13 3.75 2.38
C LEU A 17 -1.83 5.02 3.21
N ALA A 18 -1.95 4.94 4.53
CA ALA A 18 -1.57 6.03 5.44
C ALA A 18 -0.08 6.39 5.31
N PHE A 19 0.79 5.37 5.20
CA PHE A 19 2.22 5.58 5.01
C PHE A 19 2.54 6.22 3.65
N ALA A 20 1.85 5.83 2.58
CA ALA A 20 1.99 6.45 1.28
C ALA A 20 1.62 7.95 1.31
N VAL A 21 0.49 8.30 1.94
CA VAL A 21 0.05 9.69 2.10
C VAL A 21 1.05 10.49 2.93
N PHE A 22 1.56 9.91 4.02
CA PHE A 22 2.60 10.54 4.84
C PHE A 22 3.87 10.84 4.03
N LEU A 23 4.35 9.89 3.22
CA LEU A 23 5.52 10.08 2.36
C LEU A 23 5.29 11.17 1.30
N PHE A 24 4.10 11.26 0.72
CA PHE A 24 3.78 12.34 -0.21
C PHE A 24 3.73 13.71 0.47
N ALA A 25 3.20 13.79 1.69
CA ALA A 25 3.25 15.02 2.49
C ALA A 25 4.69 15.41 2.79
N GLN A 26 5.52 14.45 3.19
CA GLN A 26 6.94 14.69 3.45
C GLN A 26 7.66 15.18 2.18
N ALA A 27 7.38 14.57 1.03
CA ALA A 27 7.92 15.00 -0.26
C ALA A 27 7.59 16.46 -0.58
N TYR A 28 6.39 16.93 -0.22
CA TYR A 28 6.00 18.33 -0.39
C TYR A 28 6.78 19.27 0.54
N TYR A 29 6.99 18.88 1.80
CA TYR A 29 7.73 19.71 2.75
C TYR A 29 9.24 19.75 2.47
N THR A 30 9.85 18.61 2.16
CA THR A 30 11.30 18.52 1.94
C THR A 30 11.70 18.80 0.50
N ASN A 31 10.77 18.77 -0.45
CA ASN A 31 11.01 18.84 -1.90
C ASN A 31 11.97 17.75 -2.41
N GLU A 32 12.11 16.65 -1.66
CA GLU A 32 12.95 15.52 -2.04
C GLU A 32 12.14 14.52 -2.88
N TRP A 33 12.58 14.35 -4.13
CA TRP A 33 11.94 13.47 -5.12
C TRP A 33 11.87 12.00 -4.69
N PHE A 34 12.82 11.54 -3.87
CA PHE A 34 12.88 10.17 -3.39
C PHE A 34 11.63 9.76 -2.62
N PHE A 35 11.06 10.65 -1.80
CA PHE A 35 9.84 10.34 -1.04
C PHE A 35 8.65 10.07 -1.96
N ILE A 36 8.58 10.69 -3.13
CA ILE A 36 7.55 10.43 -4.14
C ILE A 36 7.67 8.99 -4.65
N ALA A 37 8.88 8.51 -4.95
CA ALA A 37 9.11 7.15 -5.44
C ALA A 37 8.65 6.09 -4.42
N PHE A 38 8.99 6.27 -3.13
CA PHE A 38 8.56 5.36 -2.07
C PHE A 38 7.06 5.49 -1.79
N GLY A 39 6.50 6.70 -1.82
CA GLY A 39 5.06 6.93 -1.70
C GLY A 39 4.27 6.19 -2.79
N LEU A 40 4.73 6.26 -4.05
CA LEU A 40 4.16 5.53 -5.18
C LEU A 40 4.23 4.01 -4.98
N PHE A 41 5.37 3.50 -4.50
CA PHE A 41 5.53 2.07 -4.22
C PHE A 41 4.51 1.56 -3.19
N PHE A 42 4.33 2.27 -2.07
CA PHE A 42 3.33 1.89 -1.05
C PHE A 42 1.90 2.11 -1.52
N PHE A 43 1.65 3.15 -2.31
CA PHE A 43 0.34 3.45 -2.89
C PHE A 43 -0.12 2.32 -3.83
N ILE A 44 0.74 1.89 -4.75
CA ILE A 44 0.48 0.76 -5.66
C ILE A 44 0.18 -0.50 -4.84
N GLN A 45 0.98 -0.81 -3.82
CA GLN A 45 0.73 -1.97 -2.95
C GLN A 45 -0.61 -1.89 -2.21
N ALA A 46 -1.04 -0.70 -1.78
CA ALA A 46 -2.31 -0.51 -1.11
C ALA A 46 -3.51 -0.59 -2.07
N VAL A 47 -3.35 -0.11 -3.31
CA VAL A 47 -4.40 -0.12 -4.35
C VAL A 47 -4.61 -1.51 -4.91
N PHE A 48 -3.53 -2.17 -5.34
CA PHE A 48 -3.57 -3.51 -5.93
C PHE A 48 -3.59 -4.63 -4.88
N ASN A 49 -3.50 -4.29 -3.59
CA ASN A 49 -3.35 -5.25 -2.49
C ASN A 49 -2.19 -6.23 -2.75
N THR A 50 -1.14 -5.77 -3.44
CA THR A 50 0.03 -6.57 -3.77
C THR A 50 0.97 -6.63 -2.57
N GLY A 51 1.53 -7.82 -2.34
CA GLY A 51 2.39 -8.14 -1.21
C GLY A 51 1.83 -9.28 -0.37
N CYS A 52 2.69 -10.01 0.35
CA CYS A 52 2.22 -11.07 1.23
C CYS A 52 1.41 -10.44 2.38
N GLY A 53 0.17 -10.86 2.53
CA GLY A 53 -0.67 -10.52 3.68
C GLY A 53 -0.24 -11.27 4.93
N PRO A 54 -0.90 -11.05 6.09
CA PRO A 54 -0.61 -11.75 7.33
C PRO A 54 -0.78 -13.29 7.24
N LYS A 55 -1.49 -13.79 6.23
CA LYS A 55 -1.60 -15.24 5.93
C LYS A 55 -0.44 -15.79 5.09
N GLY A 56 0.57 -14.98 4.78
CA GLY A 56 1.70 -15.34 3.93
C GLY A 56 1.31 -15.54 2.47
N CYS A 57 2.30 -15.66 1.60
CA CYS A 57 2.10 -16.16 0.25
C CYS A 57 2.05 -17.68 0.32
N THR A 58 0.85 -18.27 0.37
CA THR A 58 0.69 -19.73 0.33
C THR A 58 1.16 -20.24 -1.03
N ILE A 59 2.29 -20.95 -1.06
CA ILE A 59 2.71 -21.72 -2.22
C ILE A 59 1.63 -22.79 -2.43
N PRO A 60 0.95 -22.86 -3.59
CA PRO A 60 -0.05 -23.89 -3.82
C PRO A 60 0.62 -25.26 -3.66
N LYS A 61 0.19 -26.02 -2.66
CA LYS A 61 0.58 -27.43 -2.55
C LYS A 61 -0.09 -28.17 -3.69
N LYS A 62 0.73 -28.77 -4.55
CA LYS A 62 0.32 -29.64 -5.65
C LYS A 62 -0.42 -30.87 -5.12
#